data_AF-A0A496AI79-F1
#
_entry.id   AF-A0A496AI79-F1
#
_cell.length_a   1.000
_cell.length_b   1.000
_cell.length_c   1.000
_cell.angle_alpha   90.00
_cell.angle_beta   90.00
_cell.angle_gamma   90.00
#
_symmetry.space_group_name_H-M   'P 1'
#
loop_
_entity.id
_entity.type
_entity.pdbx_description
1 polymer ?
#
loop_
_entity_poly.entity_id
_entity_poly.type
_entity_poly.pdbx_seq_one_letter_code
_entity_poly.pdbx_strand_id
1 'polypeptide(L)'
;MNLREHTKQLLSTERYVDSDCNDINRFRKSSRFALVYPSTYHLGMSSLGVQVIHATLNNRSDTSCERVFIPEPKYVQELINKKSPLFSLETQTPLHDFNIVGFSVSFESDYINIPRALELGNIPPLAINRTAWDPIVVAGGINISYNPEPIADFIDVFVVGEAEEIIHNFMEQYHQWKISNATRDELLSTLGTQPGLYVPSFYDISYNQDGTVKKVETKGDFPEKITSAAVPILDNVETCTKIHTPDTEFSNAHLIEIVRGCGRQCRFCVADYARRWPRHRSVENTLALAEKARGITDRIGLVGASISDHPQINEIASGLVNKGFRISCASLRAETVESPLLDALADSDQGTITIAPEVATEKLQKIVNKGIPRERLYYIFEEALKRDILNLRLYFLIGVPYETPEDVTAIADMAKEMRTILLPHAKRSGKIGRISFTISPMVPKPHTPFQWVPMEPPKTISKKLNYLKHEINRLGSIKVSSASARLAHQEAVFARGDRRLGKVIYELAQGTTWNNAFRKYSLAPDFYALRQRDFNEINPWDHLDLNVKPQFLQLEHNKYEKGFMTSQCDTSVCKKCGAC
;
A
#
# COMPACT_ATOMS: atom_id res chain seq x y z
N MET A 1 17.17 28.48 -2.81
CA MET A 1 17.59 27.13 -3.20
C MET A 1 16.70 26.62 -4.32
N ASN A 2 17.28 26.33 -5.48
CA ASN A 2 16.56 25.73 -6.63
C ASN A 2 16.40 24.21 -6.46
N LEU A 3 15.63 23.55 -7.32
CA LEU A 3 15.39 22.10 -7.21
C LEU A 3 16.68 21.25 -7.30
N ARG A 4 17.65 21.66 -8.13
CA ARG A 4 18.93 20.93 -8.28
C ARG A 4 19.81 21.03 -7.03
N GLU A 5 19.77 22.15 -6.32
CA GLU A 5 20.45 22.30 -5.03
C GLU A 5 19.73 21.52 -3.93
N HIS A 6 18.39 21.54 -3.93
CA HIS A 6 17.59 20.81 -2.95
C HIS A 6 17.81 19.31 -3.01
N THR A 7 17.82 18.73 -4.22
CA THR A 7 18.08 17.30 -4.45
C THR A 7 19.48 16.89 -3.96
N LYS A 8 20.50 17.72 -4.18
CA LYS A 8 21.85 17.49 -3.63
C LYS A 8 21.88 17.55 -2.11
N GLN A 9 21.09 18.44 -1.50
CA GLN A 9 20.96 18.51 -0.05
C GLN A 9 20.32 17.22 0.50
N LEU A 10 19.23 16.75 -0.09
CA LEU A 10 18.59 15.49 0.30
C LEU A 10 19.55 14.30 0.20
N LEU A 11 20.30 14.18 -0.91
CA LEU A 11 21.31 13.12 -1.03
C LEU A 11 22.41 13.21 0.02
N SER A 12 22.82 14.42 0.40
CA SER A 12 23.88 14.61 1.40
C SER A 12 23.50 14.16 2.81
N THR A 13 22.20 13.99 3.09
CA THR A 13 21.70 13.50 4.39
C THR A 13 21.43 12.00 4.39
N GLU A 14 21.51 11.33 3.23
CA GLU A 14 21.30 9.89 3.13
C GLU A 14 22.48 9.07 3.65
N ARG A 15 22.17 7.95 4.29
CA ARG A 15 23.14 6.94 4.71
C ARG A 15 22.70 5.58 4.18
N TYR A 16 23.52 5.00 3.31
CA TYR A 16 23.28 3.66 2.79
C TYR A 16 23.70 2.62 3.82
N VAL A 17 22.91 1.55 3.92
CA VAL A 17 23.23 0.40 4.78
C VAL A 17 24.42 -0.37 4.22
N ASP A 18 24.46 -0.59 2.92
CA ASP A 18 25.56 -1.26 2.23
C ASP A 18 26.56 -0.20 1.71
N SER A 19 27.81 -0.22 2.18
CA SER A 19 28.81 0.84 1.94
C SER A 19 29.22 1.02 0.48
N ASP A 20 29.09 -0.02 -0.34
CA ASP A 20 29.39 -0.01 -1.78
C ASP A 20 28.39 0.84 -2.58
N CYS A 21 27.30 1.27 -1.93
CA CYS A 21 26.26 2.07 -2.55
C CYS A 21 26.57 3.58 -2.64
N ASN A 22 27.68 4.06 -2.09
CA ASN A 22 27.99 5.50 -2.11
C ASN A 22 28.68 5.98 -3.41
N ASP A 23 29.12 5.08 -4.30
CA ASP A 23 29.82 5.47 -5.53
C ASP A 23 28.85 5.89 -6.64
N ILE A 24 28.92 7.16 -7.07
CA ILE A 24 28.13 7.69 -8.18
C ILE A 24 28.43 6.99 -9.52
N ASN A 25 29.61 6.38 -9.68
CA ASN A 25 29.96 5.63 -10.88
C ASN A 25 29.12 4.36 -11.07
N ARG A 26 28.45 3.87 -10.01
CA ARG A 26 27.55 2.70 -10.10
C ARG A 26 26.36 2.92 -11.04
N PHE A 27 26.04 4.18 -11.35
CA PHE A 27 24.96 4.55 -12.26
C PHE A 27 25.36 4.57 -13.75
N ARG A 28 26.57 4.08 -14.08
CA ARG A 28 27.07 3.94 -15.45
C ARG A 28 26.99 2.48 -15.91
N LYS A 29 25.78 1.94 -16.01
CA LYS A 29 25.53 0.58 -16.51
C LYS A 29 24.71 0.62 -17.81
N SER A 30 24.68 -0.52 -18.52
CA SER A 30 24.06 -0.61 -19.84
C SER A 30 22.55 -0.36 -19.83
N SER A 31 21.86 -0.81 -18.79
CA SER A 31 20.42 -0.63 -18.62
C SER A 31 20.15 0.40 -17.53
N ARG A 32 19.61 1.55 -17.90
CA ARG A 32 19.25 2.64 -16.99
C ARG A 32 17.77 2.60 -16.67
N PHE A 33 17.46 2.43 -15.38
CA PHE A 33 16.11 2.36 -14.85
C PHE A 33 15.84 3.59 -13.96
N ALA A 34 14.75 4.30 -14.22
CA ALA A 34 14.25 5.34 -13.31
C ALA A 34 13.09 4.79 -12.48
N LEU A 35 13.29 4.62 -11.17
CA LEU A 35 12.24 4.24 -10.24
C LEU A 35 11.53 5.49 -9.70
N VAL A 36 10.36 5.75 -10.24
CA VAL A 36 9.50 6.87 -9.89
C VAL A 36 8.60 6.47 -8.72
N TYR A 37 8.66 7.20 -7.62
CA TYR A 37 7.55 7.25 -6.68
C TYR A 37 6.68 8.45 -7.09
N PRO A 38 5.39 8.25 -7.43
CA PRO A 38 4.51 9.30 -7.98
C PRO A 38 4.04 10.31 -6.92
N SER A 39 4.92 10.71 -6.02
CA SER A 39 4.69 11.67 -4.94
C SER A 39 6.02 12.26 -4.46
N THR A 40 6.02 12.96 -3.34
CA THR A 40 7.20 13.63 -2.79
C THR A 40 8.28 12.64 -2.34
N TYR A 41 9.53 13.14 -2.25
CA TYR A 41 10.66 12.39 -1.70
C TYR A 41 10.35 11.80 -0.32
N HIS A 42 9.80 12.62 0.58
CA HIS A 42 9.49 12.20 1.96
C HIS A 42 8.56 10.98 2.01
N LEU A 43 7.52 10.96 1.19
CA LEU A 43 6.60 9.82 1.12
C LEU A 43 7.24 8.61 0.44
N GLY A 44 7.97 8.82 -0.65
CA GLY A 44 8.62 7.73 -1.37
C GLY A 44 9.73 7.05 -0.56
N MET A 45 10.50 7.81 0.23
CA MET A 45 11.49 7.25 1.14
C MET A 45 10.89 6.56 2.36
N SER A 46 9.64 6.85 2.68
CA SER A 46 8.86 6.10 3.68
C SER A 46 8.38 4.73 3.16
N SER A 47 8.51 4.46 1.85
CA SER A 47 8.14 3.18 1.24
C SER A 47 9.31 2.20 1.23
N LEU A 48 9.20 1.16 2.06
CA LEU A 48 10.15 0.06 2.07
C LEU A 48 10.25 -0.63 0.69
N GLY A 49 9.12 -0.76 -0.02
CA GLY A 49 9.09 -1.37 -1.36
C GLY A 49 9.94 -0.61 -2.38
N VAL A 50 9.92 0.72 -2.36
CA VAL A 50 10.77 1.55 -3.24
C VAL A 50 12.25 1.31 -2.94
N GLN A 51 12.62 1.30 -1.67
CA GLN A 51 14.01 1.08 -1.26
C GLN A 51 14.52 -0.32 -1.64
N VAL A 52 13.68 -1.35 -1.45
CA VAL A 52 14.00 -2.73 -1.79
C VAL A 52 14.20 -2.87 -3.30
N ILE A 53 13.26 -2.42 -4.13
CA ILE A 53 13.39 -2.55 -5.59
C ILE A 53 14.57 -1.73 -6.13
N HIS A 54 14.79 -0.53 -5.59
CA HIS A 54 15.98 0.26 -5.92
C HIS A 54 17.28 -0.51 -5.63
N ALA A 55 17.39 -1.15 -4.46
CA ALA A 55 18.57 -1.95 -4.10
C ALA A 55 18.69 -3.22 -4.95
N THR A 56 17.58 -3.95 -5.16
CA THR A 56 17.55 -5.17 -5.98
C THR A 56 18.04 -4.92 -7.40
N LEU A 57 17.59 -3.83 -8.03
CA LEU A 57 18.05 -3.45 -9.38
C LEU A 57 19.52 -3.04 -9.39
N ASN A 58 19.98 -2.26 -8.41
CA ASN A 58 21.37 -1.81 -8.34
C ASN A 58 22.38 -2.92 -7.99
N ASN A 59 21.92 -4.01 -7.37
CA ASN A 59 22.72 -5.21 -7.12
C ASN A 59 23.00 -6.04 -8.39
N ARG A 60 22.27 -5.79 -9.50
CA ARG A 60 22.59 -6.42 -10.79
C ARG A 60 23.85 -5.82 -11.40
N SER A 61 24.62 -6.59 -12.15
CA SER A 61 25.82 -6.09 -12.85
C SER A 61 25.50 -5.21 -14.06
N ASP A 62 24.34 -5.39 -14.68
CA ASP A 62 23.94 -4.79 -15.97
C ASP A 62 23.00 -3.58 -15.84
N THR A 63 22.45 -3.35 -14.65
CA THR A 63 21.37 -2.40 -14.41
C THR A 63 21.73 -1.37 -13.34
N SER A 64 21.51 -0.10 -13.66
CA SER A 64 21.58 1.02 -12.73
C SER A 64 20.18 1.59 -12.52
N CYS A 65 19.75 1.69 -11.27
CA CYS A 65 18.44 2.22 -10.92
C CYS A 65 18.59 3.53 -10.15
N GLU A 66 17.97 4.61 -10.63
CA GLU A 66 17.95 5.92 -9.98
C GLU A 66 16.54 6.27 -9.55
N ARG A 67 16.39 7.05 -8.47
CA ARG A 67 15.07 7.41 -7.92
C ARG A 67 14.59 8.73 -8.51
N VAL A 68 13.28 8.81 -8.72
CA VAL A 68 12.61 10.03 -9.21
C VAL A 68 11.38 10.27 -8.35
N PHE A 69 11.15 11.54 -8.00
CA PHE A 69 10.03 11.96 -7.18
C PHE A 69 9.32 13.15 -7.82
N ILE A 70 8.04 13.32 -7.52
CA ILE A 70 7.33 14.56 -7.88
C ILE A 70 7.67 15.61 -6.84
N PRO A 71 8.36 16.70 -7.23
CA PRO A 71 8.79 17.70 -6.26
C PRO A 71 7.59 18.56 -5.82
N GLU A 72 7.77 19.37 -4.76
CA GLU A 72 6.72 20.24 -4.27
C GLU A 72 6.21 21.20 -5.37
N PRO A 73 4.95 21.71 -5.28
CA PRO A 73 4.36 22.55 -6.32
C PRO A 73 5.24 23.73 -6.77
N LYS A 74 5.99 24.35 -5.85
CA LYS A 74 6.93 25.44 -6.15
C LYS A 74 8.03 25.02 -7.14
N TYR A 75 8.54 23.80 -7.03
CA TYR A 75 9.59 23.26 -7.89
C TYR A 75 9.04 22.69 -9.19
N VAL A 76 7.81 22.19 -9.20
CA VAL A 76 7.13 21.87 -10.47
C VAL A 76 6.98 23.12 -11.34
N GLN A 77 6.57 24.25 -10.75
CA GLN A 77 6.51 25.52 -11.47
C GLN A 77 7.90 25.97 -11.94
N GLU A 78 8.95 25.73 -11.15
CA GLU A 78 10.33 26.00 -11.55
C GLU A 78 10.73 25.20 -12.81
N LEU A 79 10.45 23.90 -12.84
CA LEU A 79 10.72 23.03 -13.99
C LEU A 79 10.02 23.53 -15.24
N ILE A 80 8.73 23.86 -15.14
CA ILE A 80 7.91 24.38 -16.24
C ILE A 80 8.48 25.70 -16.76
N ASN A 81 8.75 26.66 -15.86
CA ASN A 81 9.26 27.98 -16.24
C ASN A 81 10.63 27.91 -16.92
N LYS A 82 11.49 26.99 -16.47
CA LYS A 82 12.83 26.76 -17.03
C LYS A 82 12.84 25.78 -18.20
N LYS A 83 11.69 25.22 -18.59
CA LYS A 83 11.57 24.13 -19.58
C LYS A 83 12.56 22.99 -19.29
N SER A 84 12.79 22.71 -18.01
CA SER A 84 13.68 21.65 -17.56
C SER A 84 12.87 20.39 -17.33
N PRO A 85 13.31 19.22 -17.83
CA PRO A 85 12.60 17.98 -17.61
C PRO A 85 12.68 17.56 -16.13
N LEU A 86 11.71 16.76 -15.68
CA LEU A 86 11.84 15.98 -14.46
C LEU A 86 13.06 15.07 -14.57
N PHE A 87 13.82 14.96 -13.49
CA PHE A 87 15.11 14.27 -13.49
C PHE A 87 15.30 13.41 -12.23
N SER A 88 16.25 12.48 -12.30
CA SER A 88 16.61 11.60 -11.19
C SER A 88 17.31 12.32 -10.04
N LEU A 89 17.13 11.79 -8.83
CA LEU A 89 17.73 12.34 -7.62
C LEU A 89 19.27 12.27 -7.71
N GLU A 90 19.81 11.09 -8.02
CA GLU A 90 21.23 10.75 -7.91
C GLU A 90 22.13 11.48 -8.90
N THR A 91 21.83 11.39 -10.19
CA THR A 91 22.68 11.99 -11.24
C THR A 91 22.05 13.22 -11.90
N GLN A 92 20.80 13.56 -11.55
CA GLN A 92 20.02 14.61 -12.22
C GLN A 92 19.85 14.38 -13.71
N THR A 93 19.75 13.10 -14.11
CA THR A 93 19.47 12.68 -15.48
C THR A 93 17.99 12.92 -15.82
N PRO A 94 17.68 13.57 -16.96
CA PRO A 94 16.31 13.70 -17.46
C PRO A 94 15.57 12.36 -17.58
N LEU A 95 14.27 12.35 -17.29
CA LEU A 95 13.49 11.11 -17.28
C LEU A 95 13.45 10.38 -18.64
N HIS A 96 13.41 11.12 -19.75
CA HIS A 96 13.43 10.56 -21.10
C HIS A 96 14.76 9.93 -21.51
N ASP A 97 15.86 10.20 -20.80
CA ASP A 97 17.18 9.61 -21.09
C ASP A 97 17.36 8.21 -20.46
N PHE A 98 16.37 7.74 -19.69
CA PHE A 98 16.37 6.38 -19.15
C PHE A 98 15.84 5.39 -20.18
N ASN A 99 16.23 4.13 -20.04
CA ASN A 99 15.75 3.08 -20.93
C ASN A 99 14.41 2.48 -20.44
N ILE A 100 14.18 2.53 -19.12
CA ILE A 100 12.95 2.08 -18.46
C ILE A 100 12.57 3.10 -17.38
N VAL A 101 11.28 3.43 -17.28
CA VAL A 101 10.70 4.27 -16.24
C VAL A 101 9.66 3.46 -15.47
N GLY A 102 9.96 3.10 -14.23
CA GLY A 102 9.09 2.28 -13.38
C GLY A 102 8.39 3.09 -12.30
N PHE A 103 7.07 2.99 -12.21
CA PHE A 103 6.27 3.60 -11.16
C PHE A 103 5.99 2.62 -10.02
N SER A 104 6.32 3.00 -8.78
CA SER A 104 5.89 2.27 -7.58
C SER A 104 4.66 2.96 -6.98
N VAL A 105 3.48 2.37 -7.16
CA VAL A 105 2.19 2.99 -6.83
C VAL A 105 1.55 2.35 -5.60
N SER A 106 1.47 3.11 -4.52
CA SER A 106 0.93 2.65 -3.22
C SER A 106 -0.45 3.21 -2.89
N PHE A 107 -0.85 4.34 -3.49
CA PHE A 107 -2.12 5.01 -3.21
C PHE A 107 -2.82 5.43 -4.51
N GLU A 108 -4.15 5.31 -4.55
CA GLU A 108 -4.93 5.65 -5.74
C GLU A 108 -4.92 7.15 -6.03
N SER A 109 -4.74 7.98 -4.99
CA SER A 109 -4.57 9.42 -5.16
C SER A 109 -3.37 9.78 -6.03
N ASP A 110 -2.36 8.91 -6.11
CA ASP A 110 -1.15 9.16 -6.91
C ASP A 110 -1.32 8.83 -8.39
N TYR A 111 -2.47 8.27 -8.81
CA TYR A 111 -2.74 7.97 -10.22
C TYR A 111 -2.65 9.21 -11.10
N ILE A 112 -3.09 10.38 -10.61
CA ILE A 112 -3.01 11.65 -11.32
C ILE A 112 -1.57 12.13 -11.53
N ASN A 113 -0.63 11.67 -10.69
CA ASN A 113 0.76 12.09 -10.76
C ASN A 113 1.54 11.29 -11.81
N ILE A 114 1.03 10.15 -12.28
CA ILE A 114 1.69 9.32 -13.30
C ILE A 114 1.77 10.05 -14.65
N PRO A 115 0.65 10.44 -15.31
CA PRO A 115 0.74 11.19 -16.56
C PRO A 115 1.47 12.53 -16.39
N ARG A 116 1.31 13.20 -15.23
CA ARG A 116 2.06 14.42 -14.91
C ARG A 116 3.57 14.20 -14.87
N ALA A 117 4.04 13.09 -14.30
CA ALA A 117 5.45 12.72 -14.25
C ALA A 117 6.01 12.52 -15.65
N LEU A 118 5.26 11.81 -16.50
CA LEU A 118 5.64 11.53 -17.89
C LEU A 118 5.75 12.83 -18.70
N GLU A 119 4.77 13.73 -18.60
CA GLU A 119 4.84 15.04 -19.27
C GLU A 119 6.01 15.89 -18.80
N LEU A 120 6.19 16.03 -17.48
CA LEU A 120 7.32 16.77 -16.93
C LEU A 120 8.65 16.13 -17.36
N GLY A 121 8.69 14.82 -17.55
CA GLY A 121 9.85 14.07 -18.02
C GLY A 121 10.09 14.12 -19.54
N ASN A 122 9.22 14.78 -20.32
CA ASN A 122 9.18 14.75 -21.78
C ASN A 122 8.98 13.34 -22.38
N ILE A 123 8.17 12.50 -21.73
CA ILE A 123 7.76 11.18 -22.24
C ILE A 123 6.28 11.27 -22.62
N PRO A 124 5.87 10.79 -23.81
CA PRO A 124 4.45 10.74 -24.18
C PRO A 124 3.62 10.04 -23.08
N PRO A 125 2.60 10.74 -22.51
CA PRO A 125 1.83 10.20 -21.39
C PRO A 125 1.02 8.98 -21.79
N LEU A 126 0.40 9.01 -22.97
CA LEU A 126 -0.34 7.89 -23.51
C LEU A 126 0.62 6.89 -24.14
N ALA A 127 0.51 5.62 -23.76
CA ALA A 127 1.37 4.55 -24.26
C ALA A 127 1.31 4.42 -25.79
N ILE A 128 0.13 4.64 -26.38
CA ILE A 128 -0.09 4.60 -27.84
C ILE A 128 0.72 5.65 -28.63
N ASN A 129 1.16 6.72 -27.97
CA ASN A 129 1.95 7.78 -28.60
C ASN A 129 3.47 7.56 -28.46
N ARG A 130 3.91 6.48 -27.81
CA ARG A 130 5.32 6.16 -27.64
C ARG A 130 5.90 5.47 -28.86
N THR A 131 7.15 5.75 -29.13
CA THR A 131 7.95 5.22 -30.23
C THR A 131 9.00 4.24 -29.71
N ALA A 132 9.84 3.72 -30.62
CA ALA A 132 10.98 2.88 -30.26
C ALA A 132 12.07 3.63 -29.46
N TRP A 133 12.06 4.96 -29.48
CA TRP A 133 13.05 5.81 -28.79
C TRP A 133 12.63 6.17 -27.37
N ASP A 134 11.34 6.06 -27.06
CA ASP A 134 10.80 6.35 -25.73
C ASP A 134 11.07 5.20 -24.77
N PRO A 135 11.24 5.47 -23.46
CA PRO A 135 11.43 4.42 -22.47
C PRO A 135 10.26 3.43 -22.44
N ILE A 136 10.54 2.21 -21.98
CA ILE A 136 9.47 1.30 -21.53
C ILE A 136 8.96 1.83 -20.19
N VAL A 137 7.67 2.14 -20.11
CA VAL A 137 7.03 2.59 -18.88
C VAL A 137 6.39 1.40 -18.18
N VAL A 138 6.86 1.10 -16.98
CA VAL A 138 6.32 0.02 -16.15
C VAL A 138 5.67 0.56 -14.89
N ALA A 139 4.72 -0.17 -14.32
CA ALA A 139 4.16 0.17 -13.01
C ALA A 139 3.94 -1.07 -12.16
N GLY A 140 4.23 -0.95 -10.87
CA GLY A 140 3.98 -1.99 -9.86
C GLY A 140 3.54 -1.37 -8.54
N GLY A 141 3.39 -2.21 -7.53
CA GLY A 141 2.88 -1.81 -6.21
C GLY A 141 1.52 -2.43 -5.91
N ILE A 142 1.06 -2.25 -4.67
CA ILE A 142 -0.14 -2.95 -4.19
C ILE A 142 -1.39 -2.55 -4.97
N ASN A 143 -1.53 -1.28 -5.35
CA ASN A 143 -2.70 -0.81 -6.11
C ASN A 143 -2.76 -1.40 -7.52
N ILE A 144 -1.59 -1.49 -8.15
CA ILE A 144 -1.44 -2.12 -9.47
C ILE A 144 -1.78 -3.60 -9.41
N SER A 145 -1.42 -4.25 -8.30
CA SER A 145 -1.64 -5.68 -8.14
C SER A 145 -3.12 -6.06 -8.11
N TYR A 146 -4.03 -5.20 -7.66
CA TYR A 146 -5.47 -5.53 -7.61
C TYR A 146 -6.35 -4.81 -8.63
N ASN A 147 -5.97 -3.63 -9.14
CA ASN A 147 -6.70 -3.00 -10.24
C ASN A 147 -5.85 -1.93 -10.97
N PRO A 148 -5.16 -2.32 -12.06
CA PRO A 148 -4.34 -1.42 -12.87
C PRO A 148 -5.16 -0.69 -13.96
N GLU A 149 -6.38 -1.13 -14.25
CA GLU A 149 -7.19 -0.64 -15.39
C GLU A 149 -7.37 0.88 -15.46
N PRO A 150 -7.58 1.61 -14.34
CA PRO A 150 -7.75 3.06 -14.41
C PRO A 150 -6.57 3.80 -15.07
N ILE A 151 -5.36 3.24 -14.99
CA ILE A 151 -4.14 3.87 -15.51
C ILE A 151 -3.52 3.10 -16.69
N ALA A 152 -4.25 2.13 -17.26
CA ALA A 152 -3.77 1.29 -18.35
C ALA A 152 -3.31 2.07 -19.59
N ASP A 153 -3.96 3.20 -19.90
CA ASP A 153 -3.61 4.04 -21.04
C ASP A 153 -2.20 4.67 -20.94
N PHE A 154 -1.60 4.68 -19.73
CA PHE A 154 -0.32 5.32 -19.47
C PHE A 154 0.85 4.34 -19.34
N ILE A 155 0.62 3.04 -19.23
CA ILE A 155 1.64 2.06 -18.83
C ILE A 155 1.80 1.01 -19.93
N ASP A 156 3.06 0.67 -20.25
CA ASP A 156 3.35 -0.39 -21.22
C ASP A 156 3.26 -1.77 -20.58
N VAL A 157 3.81 -1.93 -19.37
CA VAL A 157 3.81 -3.21 -18.65
C VAL A 157 3.51 -3.00 -17.16
N PHE A 158 2.52 -3.72 -16.64
CA PHE A 158 2.25 -3.80 -15.22
C PHE A 158 2.94 -5.00 -14.59
N VAL A 159 3.48 -4.80 -13.40
CA VAL A 159 4.02 -5.84 -12.52
C VAL A 159 2.94 -6.15 -11.48
N VAL A 160 2.33 -7.33 -11.61
CA VAL A 160 1.22 -7.81 -10.77
C VAL A 160 1.79 -8.74 -9.71
N GLY A 161 1.74 -8.30 -8.44
CA GLY A 161 2.23 -9.06 -7.30
C GLY A 161 3.54 -8.52 -6.71
N GLU A 162 4.43 -9.43 -6.35
CA GLU A 162 5.69 -9.12 -5.66
C GLU A 162 6.83 -9.01 -6.66
N ALA A 163 7.34 -7.79 -6.82
CA ALA A 163 8.30 -7.46 -7.88
C ALA A 163 9.67 -8.11 -7.66
N GLU A 164 10.03 -8.48 -6.43
CA GLU A 164 11.28 -9.20 -6.13
C GLU A 164 11.39 -10.54 -6.89
N GLU A 165 10.25 -11.20 -7.14
CA GLU A 165 10.18 -12.46 -7.90
C GLU A 165 10.25 -12.22 -9.43
N ILE A 166 9.80 -11.04 -9.90
CA ILE A 166 9.60 -10.75 -11.33
C ILE A 166 10.77 -9.99 -11.93
N ILE A 167 11.34 -9.05 -11.18
CA ILE A 167 12.18 -7.96 -11.72
C ILE A 167 13.48 -8.47 -12.36
N HIS A 168 14.05 -9.57 -11.85
CA HIS A 168 15.26 -10.15 -12.43
C HIS A 168 15.02 -10.74 -13.82
N ASN A 169 13.92 -11.48 -13.99
CA ASN A 169 13.52 -12.05 -15.29
C ASN A 169 13.11 -10.93 -16.27
N PHE A 170 12.36 -9.93 -15.79
CA PHE A 170 12.01 -8.75 -16.60
C PHE A 170 13.26 -8.05 -17.16
N MET A 171 14.27 -7.79 -16.32
CA MET A 171 15.50 -7.13 -16.77
C MET A 171 16.35 -8.00 -17.70
N GLU A 172 16.35 -9.33 -17.51
CA GLU A 172 17.02 -10.26 -18.42
C GLU A 172 16.41 -10.21 -19.82
N GLN A 173 15.08 -10.32 -19.92
CA GLN A 173 14.36 -10.24 -21.20
C GLN A 173 14.56 -8.87 -21.87
N TYR A 174 14.56 -7.81 -21.07
CA TYR A 174 14.89 -6.47 -21.55
C TYR A 174 16.30 -6.38 -22.13
N HIS A 175 17.29 -6.95 -21.44
CA HIS A 175 18.68 -6.94 -21.89
C HIS A 175 18.84 -7.74 -23.19
N GLN A 176 18.25 -8.93 -23.27
CA GLN A 176 18.24 -9.76 -24.48
C GLN A 176 17.59 -9.04 -25.66
N TRP A 177 16.47 -8.36 -25.42
CA TRP A 177 15.83 -7.51 -26.42
C TRP A 177 16.76 -6.38 -26.89
N LYS A 178 17.42 -5.68 -25.97
CA LYS A 178 18.31 -4.55 -26.28
C LYS A 178 19.49 -4.92 -27.19
N ILE A 179 20.02 -6.13 -27.05
CA ILE A 179 21.12 -6.62 -27.90
C ILE A 179 20.63 -7.31 -29.17
N SER A 180 19.31 -7.51 -29.31
CA SER A 180 18.67 -8.03 -30.50
C SER A 180 18.24 -6.90 -31.45
N ASN A 181 17.79 -7.26 -32.65
CA ASN A 181 17.12 -6.33 -33.58
C ASN A 181 15.59 -6.36 -33.45
N ALA A 182 15.07 -6.92 -32.35
CA ALA A 182 13.63 -7.03 -32.14
C ALA A 182 13.00 -5.65 -31.87
N THR A 183 11.78 -5.50 -32.35
CA THR A 183 10.92 -4.34 -32.17
C THR A 183 10.41 -4.23 -30.73
N ARG A 184 9.91 -3.04 -30.37
CA ARG A 184 9.23 -2.83 -29.07
C ARG A 184 8.05 -3.78 -28.89
N ASP A 185 7.27 -4.02 -29.95
CA ASP A 185 6.10 -4.89 -29.89
C ASP A 185 6.49 -6.36 -29.63
N GLU A 186 7.62 -6.82 -30.16
CA GLU A 186 8.17 -8.15 -29.86
C GLU A 186 8.63 -8.29 -28.40
N LEU A 187 9.24 -7.24 -27.81
CA LEU A 187 9.52 -7.20 -26.37
C LEU A 187 8.23 -7.30 -25.56
N LEU A 188 7.26 -6.43 -25.87
CA LEU A 188 5.99 -6.40 -25.15
C LEU A 188 5.27 -7.74 -25.26
N SER A 189 5.26 -8.35 -26.44
CA SER A 189 4.69 -9.68 -26.65
C SER A 189 5.39 -10.74 -25.80
N THR A 190 6.72 -10.73 -25.76
CA THR A 190 7.50 -11.63 -24.91
C THR A 190 7.13 -11.46 -23.44
N LEU A 191 7.15 -10.22 -22.94
CA LEU A 191 6.81 -9.90 -21.55
C LEU A 191 5.35 -10.25 -21.21
N GLY A 192 4.41 -10.03 -22.13
CA GLY A 192 2.98 -10.29 -21.94
C GLY A 192 2.61 -11.77 -21.80
N THR A 193 3.54 -12.68 -22.10
CA THR A 193 3.36 -14.13 -21.85
C THR A 193 3.87 -14.58 -20.49
N GLN A 194 4.58 -13.71 -19.76
CA GLN A 194 5.23 -14.07 -18.51
C GLN A 194 4.27 -13.95 -17.31
N PRO A 195 4.32 -14.90 -16.36
CA PRO A 195 3.58 -14.77 -15.10
C PRO A 195 3.93 -13.47 -14.36
N GLY A 196 2.92 -12.83 -13.77
CA GLY A 196 3.09 -11.57 -13.04
C GLY A 196 3.29 -10.33 -13.91
N LEU A 197 3.33 -10.44 -15.24
CA LEU A 197 3.38 -9.30 -16.15
C LEU A 197 2.06 -9.15 -16.92
N TYR A 198 1.54 -7.93 -16.95
CA TYR A 198 0.32 -7.59 -17.66
C TYR A 198 0.59 -6.45 -18.65
N VAL A 199 0.35 -6.68 -19.94
CA VAL A 199 0.59 -5.72 -21.03
C VAL A 199 -0.76 -5.24 -21.60
N PRO A 200 -1.22 -4.02 -21.28
CA PRO A 200 -2.60 -3.60 -21.57
C PRO A 200 -2.98 -3.53 -23.04
N SER A 201 -2.01 -3.30 -23.93
CA SER A 201 -2.24 -3.17 -25.38
C SER A 201 -2.77 -4.46 -26.01
N PHE A 202 -2.55 -5.61 -25.38
CA PHE A 202 -3.04 -6.92 -25.81
C PHE A 202 -4.43 -7.28 -25.28
N TYR A 203 -5.10 -6.36 -24.59
CA TYR A 203 -6.42 -6.60 -24.00
C TYR A 203 -7.41 -5.51 -24.44
N ASP A 204 -8.46 -5.92 -25.14
CA ASP A 204 -9.58 -5.06 -25.51
C ASP A 204 -10.71 -5.18 -24.50
N ILE A 205 -11.30 -4.05 -24.12
CA ILE A 205 -12.41 -3.99 -23.18
C ILE A 205 -13.65 -3.44 -23.90
N SER A 206 -14.71 -4.25 -23.92
CA SER A 206 -16.02 -3.83 -24.41
C SER A 206 -16.97 -3.55 -23.25
N TYR A 207 -17.94 -2.67 -23.47
CA TYR A 207 -18.88 -2.21 -22.44
C TYR A 207 -20.33 -2.45 -22.87
N ASN A 208 -21.20 -2.67 -21.89
CA ASN A 208 -22.64 -2.68 -22.06
C ASN A 208 -23.19 -1.25 -22.20
N GLN A 209 -24.45 -1.11 -22.61
CA GLN A 209 -25.11 0.20 -22.74
C GLN A 209 -25.20 0.97 -21.43
N ASP A 210 -25.29 0.27 -20.29
CA ASP A 210 -25.29 0.85 -18.95
C ASP A 210 -23.88 1.26 -18.45
N GLY A 211 -22.85 1.00 -19.26
CA GLY A 211 -21.47 1.29 -18.96
C GLY A 211 -20.76 0.23 -18.11
N THR A 212 -21.38 -0.88 -17.74
CA THR A 212 -20.67 -2.02 -17.12
C THR A 212 -19.74 -2.70 -18.12
N VAL A 213 -18.72 -3.41 -17.65
CA VAL A 213 -17.82 -4.16 -18.53
C VAL A 213 -18.58 -5.36 -19.10
N LYS A 214 -18.55 -5.48 -20.43
CA LYS A 214 -19.17 -6.59 -21.15
C LYS A 214 -18.21 -7.77 -21.32
N LYS A 215 -16.95 -7.49 -21.66
CA LYS A 215 -15.91 -8.50 -21.86
C LYS A 215 -14.52 -7.86 -21.82
N VAL A 216 -13.55 -8.63 -21.34
CA VAL A 216 -12.12 -8.37 -21.49
C VAL A 216 -11.58 -9.47 -22.42
N GLU A 217 -11.05 -9.09 -23.58
CA GLU A 217 -10.63 -10.01 -24.64
C GLU A 217 -9.14 -9.88 -24.92
N THR A 218 -8.43 -11.00 -25.01
CA THR A 218 -7.02 -11.05 -25.40
C THR A 218 -6.86 -10.96 -26.91
N LYS A 219 -5.77 -10.31 -27.36
CA LYS A 219 -5.38 -10.24 -28.77
C LYS A 219 -4.42 -11.38 -29.12
N GLY A 220 -4.92 -12.49 -29.62
CA GLY A 220 -4.07 -13.67 -29.88
C GLY A 220 -3.79 -14.47 -28.62
N ASP A 221 -2.65 -15.16 -28.56
CA ASP A 221 -2.38 -16.20 -27.56
C ASP A 221 -1.82 -15.67 -26.22
N PHE A 222 -2.35 -14.55 -25.72
CA PHE A 222 -2.00 -14.01 -24.40
C PHE A 222 -2.87 -14.61 -23.28
N PRO A 223 -2.38 -14.64 -22.03
CA PRO A 223 -3.13 -15.23 -20.92
C PRO A 223 -4.47 -14.51 -20.65
N GLU A 224 -5.57 -15.25 -20.61
CA GLU A 224 -6.87 -14.71 -20.17
C GLU A 224 -6.86 -14.29 -18.69
N LYS A 225 -5.99 -14.92 -17.89
CA LYS A 225 -5.76 -14.63 -16.48
C LYS A 225 -4.27 -14.38 -16.23
N ILE A 226 -3.96 -13.25 -15.60
CA ILE A 226 -2.60 -12.91 -15.17
C ILE A 226 -2.46 -13.27 -13.70
N THR A 227 -1.68 -14.31 -13.41
CA THR A 227 -1.40 -14.75 -12.04
C THR A 227 -0.41 -13.80 -11.37
N SER A 228 -0.78 -13.30 -10.20
CA SER A 228 0.07 -12.48 -9.34
C SER A 228 1.26 -13.29 -8.83
N ALA A 229 2.48 -12.76 -9.01
CA ALA A 229 3.67 -13.36 -8.42
C ALA A 229 3.72 -13.15 -6.90
N ALA A 230 4.34 -14.09 -6.20
CA ALA A 230 4.55 -14.03 -4.76
C ALA A 230 5.87 -14.69 -4.38
N VAL A 231 6.67 -14.05 -3.54
CA VAL A 231 7.93 -14.58 -3.04
C VAL A 231 7.66 -15.75 -2.09
N PRO A 232 8.02 -17.00 -2.42
CA PRO A 232 7.58 -18.14 -1.61
C PRO A 232 8.20 -18.18 -0.19
N ILE A 233 9.45 -17.74 -0.06
CA ILE A 233 10.22 -17.77 1.18
C ILE A 233 10.75 -16.37 1.46
N LEU A 234 10.26 -15.74 2.53
CA LEU A 234 10.60 -14.34 2.85
C LEU A 234 12.08 -14.15 3.17
N ASP A 235 12.76 -15.16 3.71
CA ASP A 235 14.20 -15.15 3.99
C ASP A 235 15.07 -15.02 2.74
N ASN A 236 14.55 -15.39 1.55
CA ASN A 236 15.29 -15.31 0.29
C ASN A 236 15.40 -13.88 -0.26
N VAL A 237 14.64 -12.94 0.30
CA VAL A 237 14.66 -11.53 -0.10
C VAL A 237 14.98 -10.66 1.10
N GLU A 238 15.76 -9.60 0.89
CA GLU A 238 16.12 -8.65 1.95
C GLU A 238 15.14 -7.47 1.99
N THR A 239 14.03 -7.65 2.71
CA THR A 239 12.99 -6.61 2.84
C THR A 239 13.21 -5.79 4.11
N CYS A 240 14.28 -4.99 4.09
CA CYS A 240 14.67 -4.06 5.15
C CYS A 240 15.05 -2.68 4.60
N THR A 241 15.12 -1.66 5.45
CA THR A 241 15.58 -0.31 5.07
C THR A 241 16.95 -0.43 4.40
N LYS A 242 17.11 0.22 3.24
CA LYS A 242 18.37 0.27 2.48
C LYS A 242 19.04 1.63 2.56
N ILE A 243 18.24 2.67 2.78
CA ILE A 243 18.67 4.06 2.83
C ILE A 243 18.02 4.72 4.04
N HIS A 244 18.84 5.23 4.96
CA HIS A 244 18.40 6.04 6.09
C HIS A 244 18.49 7.52 5.71
N THR A 245 17.45 8.28 6.05
CA THR A 245 17.39 9.72 5.79
C THR A 245 16.55 10.39 6.88
N PRO A 246 16.88 11.63 7.30
CA PRO A 246 16.00 12.39 8.19
C PRO A 246 14.66 12.76 7.54
N ASP A 247 14.60 12.80 6.21
CA ASP A 247 13.47 13.27 5.41
C ASP A 247 12.51 12.11 5.04
N THR A 248 11.98 11.41 6.05
CA THR A 248 11.00 10.31 5.93
C THR A 248 10.18 10.15 7.21
N GLU A 249 9.00 9.52 7.14
CA GLU A 249 8.15 9.20 8.30
C GLU A 249 8.86 8.32 9.34
N PHE A 250 9.85 7.52 8.92
CA PHE A 250 10.56 6.55 9.74
C PHE A 250 12.03 6.91 9.97
N SER A 251 12.36 8.21 10.01
CA SER A 251 13.73 8.74 9.98
C SER A 251 14.70 8.18 11.02
N ASN A 252 14.18 7.66 12.13
CA ASN A 252 14.99 7.11 13.22
C ASN A 252 14.95 5.57 13.30
N ALA A 253 14.35 4.87 12.34
CA ALA A 253 14.14 3.42 12.43
C ALA A 253 14.70 2.67 11.22
N HIS A 254 15.40 1.57 11.48
CA HIS A 254 15.68 0.54 10.48
C HIS A 254 14.48 -0.39 10.39
N LEU A 255 13.73 -0.33 9.29
CA LEU A 255 12.55 -1.16 9.10
C LEU A 255 12.96 -2.56 8.65
N ILE A 256 12.32 -3.59 9.21
CA ILE A 256 12.47 -4.99 8.80
C ILE A 256 11.07 -5.59 8.66
N GLU A 257 10.74 -6.05 7.46
CA GLU A 257 9.51 -6.81 7.24
C GLU A 257 9.68 -8.24 7.75
N ILE A 258 8.91 -8.59 8.77
CA ILE A 258 8.95 -9.92 9.40
C ILE A 258 7.74 -10.79 9.03
N VAL A 259 6.65 -10.18 8.55
CA VAL A 259 5.45 -10.89 8.11
C VAL A 259 4.94 -10.29 6.81
N ARG A 260 4.87 -11.11 5.77
CA ARG A 260 4.26 -10.74 4.49
C ARG A 260 2.96 -11.51 4.29
N GLY A 261 1.89 -10.78 3.97
CA GLY A 261 0.55 -11.36 3.82
C GLY A 261 -0.18 -11.56 5.15
N CYS A 262 -1.47 -11.87 5.06
CA CYS A 262 -2.36 -12.03 6.22
C CYS A 262 -3.42 -13.10 5.93
N GLY A 263 -3.73 -13.94 6.91
CA GLY A 263 -4.71 -15.03 6.81
C GLY A 263 -5.93 -14.85 7.72
N ARG A 264 -6.20 -13.60 8.14
CA ARG A 264 -7.23 -13.25 9.14
C ARG A 264 -8.60 -12.97 8.52
N GLN A 265 -8.66 -12.84 7.19
CA GLN A 265 -9.86 -12.85 6.37
C GLN A 265 -10.83 -11.70 6.68
N CYS A 266 -10.29 -10.53 7.02
CA CYS A 266 -11.13 -9.33 7.20
C CYS A 266 -11.71 -8.94 5.84
N ARG A 267 -13.04 -8.96 5.69
CA ARG A 267 -13.76 -8.94 4.39
C ARG A 267 -13.59 -7.69 3.54
N PHE A 268 -13.04 -6.63 4.12
CA PHE A 268 -12.73 -5.37 3.45
C PHE A 268 -11.24 -5.25 3.06
N CYS A 269 -10.37 -6.13 3.56
CA CYS A 269 -8.93 -5.88 3.59
C CYS A 269 -8.24 -6.47 2.35
N VAL A 270 -7.86 -5.61 1.41
CA VAL A 270 -7.09 -6.02 0.23
C VAL A 270 -5.72 -6.62 0.58
N ALA A 271 -5.09 -6.18 1.69
CA ALA A 271 -3.81 -6.75 2.12
C ALA A 271 -3.91 -8.23 2.53
N ASP A 272 -5.08 -8.69 2.97
CA ASP A 272 -5.36 -10.11 3.17
C ASP A 272 -5.60 -10.78 1.81
N TYR A 273 -6.62 -10.38 1.07
CA TYR A 273 -7.04 -11.14 -0.11
C TYR A 273 -6.07 -11.07 -1.30
N ALA A 274 -5.26 -10.01 -1.42
CA ALA A 274 -4.20 -9.94 -2.42
C ALA A 274 -2.95 -10.74 -2.02
N ARG A 275 -2.75 -11.03 -0.72
CA ARG A 275 -1.58 -11.74 -0.18
C ARG A 275 -1.98 -12.66 0.96
N ARG A 276 -2.90 -13.57 0.67
CA ARG A 276 -3.62 -14.33 1.71
C ARG A 276 -2.78 -15.40 2.39
N TRP A 277 -1.71 -15.81 1.73
CA TRP A 277 -0.71 -16.74 2.26
C TRP A 277 0.33 -15.98 3.10
N PRO A 278 0.27 -16.09 4.45
CA PRO A 278 1.22 -15.42 5.33
C PRO A 278 2.56 -16.15 5.29
N ARG A 279 3.63 -15.37 5.14
CA ARG A 279 5.02 -15.82 5.16
C ARG A 279 5.77 -15.07 6.25
N HIS A 280 6.59 -15.80 6.97
CA HIS A 280 7.26 -15.35 8.19
C HIS A 280 8.78 -15.34 7.96
N ARG A 281 9.45 -14.30 8.45
CA ARG A 281 10.91 -14.20 8.42
C ARG A 281 11.50 -14.87 9.65
N SER A 282 12.53 -15.71 9.49
CA SER A 282 13.13 -16.39 10.65
C SER A 282 13.73 -15.42 11.67
N VAL A 283 13.90 -15.89 12.91
CA VAL A 283 14.57 -15.14 13.98
C VAL A 283 15.99 -14.80 13.55
N GLU A 284 16.74 -15.80 13.07
CA GLU A 284 18.13 -15.67 12.65
C GLU A 284 18.29 -14.62 11.55
N ASN A 285 17.44 -14.68 10.52
CA ASN A 285 17.46 -13.73 9.43
C ASN A 285 17.09 -12.32 9.90
N THR A 286 16.07 -12.19 10.76
CA THR A 286 15.65 -10.90 11.33
C THR A 286 16.78 -10.25 12.15
N LEU A 287 17.44 -11.01 13.01
CA LEU A 287 18.58 -10.51 13.80
C LEU A 287 19.76 -10.12 12.90
N ALA A 288 20.05 -10.92 11.85
CA ALA A 288 21.11 -10.61 10.89
C ALA A 288 20.84 -9.28 10.14
N LEU A 289 19.59 -9.04 9.71
CA LEU A 289 19.21 -7.78 9.07
C LEU A 289 19.31 -6.61 10.04
N ALA A 290 18.93 -6.79 11.31
CA ALA A 290 19.08 -5.74 12.33
C ALA A 290 20.55 -5.36 12.57
N GLU A 291 21.48 -6.31 12.56
CA GLU A 291 22.91 -6.01 12.71
C GLU A 291 23.46 -5.12 11.59
N LYS A 292 22.86 -5.13 10.39
CA LYS A 292 23.24 -4.20 9.32
C LYS A 292 22.95 -2.73 9.67
N ALA A 293 22.06 -2.46 10.62
CA ALA A 293 21.74 -1.10 11.07
C ALA A 293 22.76 -0.53 12.06
N ARG A 294 23.69 -1.34 12.56
CA ARG A 294 24.68 -0.93 13.57
C ARG A 294 25.51 0.25 13.08
N GLY A 295 25.77 1.19 13.99
CA GLY A 295 26.46 2.44 13.68
C GLY A 295 25.59 3.48 12.95
N ILE A 296 24.39 3.10 12.47
CA ILE A 296 23.43 4.04 11.87
C ILE A 296 22.29 4.34 12.85
N THR A 297 21.62 3.31 13.35
CA THR A 297 20.55 3.42 14.36
C THR A 297 20.47 2.13 15.20
N ASP A 298 20.04 2.27 16.44
CA ASP A 298 19.73 1.16 17.35
C ASP A 298 18.23 0.82 17.38
N ARG A 299 17.40 1.56 16.64
CA ARG A 299 15.95 1.38 16.62
C ARG A 299 15.50 0.57 15.40
N ILE A 300 14.86 -0.56 15.66
CA ILE A 300 14.34 -1.49 14.67
C ILE A 300 12.82 -1.36 14.58
N GLY A 301 12.30 -1.03 13.40
CA GLY A 301 10.87 -1.01 13.12
C GLY A 301 10.42 -2.33 12.52
N LEU A 302 9.70 -3.15 13.28
CA LEU A 302 9.09 -4.37 12.78
C LEU A 302 7.89 -4.01 11.91
N VAL A 303 7.89 -4.50 10.67
CA VAL A 303 6.86 -4.25 9.67
C VAL A 303 6.19 -5.58 9.29
N GLY A 304 4.86 -5.54 9.14
CA GLY A 304 4.11 -6.67 8.61
C GLY A 304 2.61 -6.43 8.67
N ALA A 305 1.85 -7.22 7.92
CA ALA A 305 0.39 -7.12 7.90
C ALA A 305 -0.24 -7.56 9.23
N SER A 306 0.43 -8.45 9.97
CA SER A 306 0.05 -8.87 11.32
C SER A 306 1.27 -9.33 12.12
N ILE A 307 1.96 -8.39 12.78
CA ILE A 307 3.23 -8.62 13.48
C ILE A 307 3.07 -9.61 14.63
N SER A 308 2.02 -9.45 15.46
CA SER A 308 1.77 -10.31 16.61
C SER A 308 1.30 -11.72 16.24
N ASP A 309 1.02 -11.99 14.96
CA ASP A 309 0.71 -13.34 14.48
C ASP A 309 1.95 -14.11 14.02
N HIS A 310 3.14 -13.50 14.10
CA HIS A 310 4.38 -14.21 13.82
C HIS A 310 4.65 -15.28 14.90
N PRO A 311 4.85 -16.55 14.54
CA PRO A 311 4.95 -17.65 15.51
C PRO A 311 6.11 -17.47 16.50
N GLN A 312 7.19 -16.82 16.07
CA GLN A 312 8.37 -16.53 16.89
C GLN A 312 8.50 -15.04 17.27
N ILE A 313 7.39 -14.28 17.35
CA ILE A 313 7.47 -12.83 17.61
C ILE A 313 8.19 -12.50 18.93
N ASN A 314 7.93 -13.29 19.97
CA ASN A 314 8.55 -13.09 21.29
C ASN A 314 10.07 -13.36 21.25
N GLU A 315 10.51 -14.36 20.48
CA GLU A 315 11.93 -14.66 20.26
C GLU A 315 12.63 -13.56 19.46
N ILE A 316 11.98 -13.03 18.41
CA ILE A 316 12.48 -11.89 17.64
C ILE A 316 12.64 -10.66 18.55
N ALA A 317 11.58 -10.31 19.29
CA ALA A 317 11.57 -9.15 20.16
C ALA A 317 12.67 -9.25 21.24
N SER A 318 12.72 -10.37 21.96
CA SER A 318 13.72 -10.61 23.01
C SER A 318 15.14 -10.68 22.44
N GLY A 319 15.32 -11.31 21.27
CA GLY A 319 16.62 -11.41 20.61
C GLY A 319 17.18 -10.06 20.18
N LEU A 320 16.32 -9.15 19.70
CA LEU A 320 16.70 -7.78 19.35
C LEU A 320 17.08 -6.97 20.60
N VAL A 321 16.26 -7.02 21.66
CA VAL A 321 16.53 -6.32 22.92
C VAL A 321 17.81 -6.84 23.58
N ASN A 322 18.03 -8.16 23.61
CA ASN A 322 19.27 -8.77 24.16
C ASN A 322 20.53 -8.37 23.39
N LYS A 323 20.39 -8.07 22.10
CA LYS A 323 21.47 -7.51 21.29
C LYS A 323 21.65 -6.01 21.53
N GLY A 324 20.81 -5.35 22.32
CA GLY A 324 20.88 -3.91 22.58
C GLY A 324 20.25 -3.08 21.45
N PHE A 325 19.26 -3.61 20.75
CA PHE A 325 18.38 -2.82 19.88
C PHE A 325 17.10 -2.42 20.63
N ARG A 326 16.51 -1.31 20.23
CA ARG A 326 15.16 -0.89 20.62
C ARG A 326 14.18 -1.28 19.52
N ILE A 327 13.10 -1.95 19.86
CA ILE A 327 12.07 -2.36 18.91
C ILE A 327 10.94 -1.35 18.82
N SER A 328 10.32 -1.27 17.65
CA SER A 328 9.07 -0.58 17.45
C SER A 328 8.16 -1.31 16.48
N CYS A 329 6.84 -1.19 16.63
CA CYS A 329 5.88 -1.78 15.70
C CYS A 329 4.73 -0.81 15.39
N ALA A 330 4.28 -0.79 14.14
CA ALA A 330 3.24 0.15 13.70
C ALA A 330 1.84 -0.16 14.27
N SER A 331 1.49 -1.45 14.39
CA SER A 331 0.20 -1.91 14.92
C SER A 331 0.29 -3.33 15.47
N LEU A 332 -0.57 -3.63 16.46
CA LEU A 332 -0.69 -4.92 17.13
C LEU A 332 -2.15 -5.40 17.05
N ARG A 333 -2.34 -6.72 17.01
CA ARG A 333 -3.65 -7.33 17.23
C ARG A 333 -3.86 -7.57 18.72
N ALA A 334 -4.98 -7.09 19.26
CA ALA A 334 -5.29 -7.27 20.67
C ALA A 334 -5.44 -8.76 21.04
N GLU A 335 -5.85 -9.59 20.09
CA GLU A 335 -6.10 -11.01 20.30
C GLU A 335 -4.81 -11.82 20.53
N THR A 336 -3.72 -11.47 19.84
CA THR A 336 -2.46 -12.25 19.86
C THR A 336 -1.29 -11.56 20.53
N VAL A 337 -1.42 -10.29 20.92
CA VAL A 337 -0.37 -9.64 21.71
C VAL A 337 -0.27 -10.25 23.12
N GLU A 338 0.94 -10.63 23.49
CA GLU A 338 1.26 -11.24 24.78
C GLU A 338 2.17 -10.33 25.62
N SER A 339 2.27 -10.62 26.92
CA SER A 339 3.11 -9.85 27.85
C SER A 339 4.57 -9.72 27.42
N PRO A 340 5.28 -10.77 26.93
CA PRO A 340 6.69 -10.64 26.55
C PRO A 340 6.92 -9.60 25.45
N LEU A 341 6.02 -9.51 24.46
CA LEU A 341 6.09 -8.48 23.43
C LEU A 341 5.82 -7.09 24.00
N LEU A 342 4.86 -6.95 24.92
CA LEU A 342 4.60 -5.67 25.60
C LEU A 342 5.78 -5.23 26.48
N ASP A 343 6.43 -6.17 27.17
CA ASP A 343 7.64 -5.93 27.98
C ASP A 343 8.76 -5.42 27.07
N ALA A 344 9.04 -6.12 25.97
CA ALA A 344 10.08 -5.71 25.01
C ALA A 344 9.80 -4.34 24.36
N LEU A 345 8.54 -4.01 24.09
CA LEU A 345 8.14 -2.69 23.58
C LEU A 345 8.35 -1.59 24.63
N ALA A 346 8.02 -1.86 25.90
CA ALA A 346 8.23 -0.94 27.00
C ALA A 346 9.72 -0.69 27.25
N ASP A 347 10.53 -1.74 27.27
CA ASP A 347 12.01 -1.67 27.39
C ASP A 347 12.65 -0.91 26.22
N SER A 348 11.94 -0.79 25.10
CA SER A 348 12.37 -0.06 23.90
C SER A 348 11.88 1.39 23.83
N ASP A 349 11.34 1.92 24.93
CA ASP A 349 10.73 3.25 25.03
C ASP A 349 9.55 3.48 24.06
N GLN A 350 8.87 2.41 23.61
CA GLN A 350 7.70 2.58 22.77
C GLN A 350 6.52 3.10 23.60
N GLY A 351 6.34 4.42 23.60
CA GLY A 351 5.27 5.07 24.35
C GLY A 351 3.86 4.94 23.75
N THR A 352 3.70 4.32 22.57
CA THR A 352 2.38 4.19 21.89
C THR A 352 2.14 2.77 21.40
N ILE A 353 0.97 2.21 21.69
CA ILE A 353 0.44 1.03 20.99
C ILE A 353 -0.72 1.41 20.08
N THR A 354 -0.81 0.75 18.93
CA THR A 354 -1.86 0.98 17.95
C THR A 354 -2.64 -0.30 17.73
N ILE A 355 -3.94 -0.28 18.03
CA ILE A 355 -4.86 -1.41 17.85
C ILE A 355 -5.96 -0.98 16.89
N ALA A 356 -6.41 -1.88 16.03
CA ALA A 356 -7.50 -1.59 15.09
C ALA A 356 -8.72 -2.45 15.41
N PRO A 357 -9.66 -2.00 16.27
CA PRO A 357 -10.96 -2.66 16.44
C PRO A 357 -11.77 -2.71 15.14
N GLU A 358 -11.59 -1.71 14.28
CA GLU A 358 -12.40 -1.39 13.08
C GLU A 358 -13.84 -1.02 13.40
N VAL A 359 -14.51 -1.76 14.28
CA VAL A 359 -15.93 -1.57 14.61
C VAL A 359 -16.16 -1.84 16.10
N ALA A 360 -17.18 -1.21 16.68
CA ALA A 360 -17.41 -1.21 18.13
C ALA A 360 -18.44 -2.24 18.62
N THR A 361 -19.16 -2.91 17.71
CA THR A 361 -20.24 -3.85 18.05
C THR A 361 -19.97 -5.25 17.50
N GLU A 362 -20.34 -6.29 18.24
CA GLU A 362 -20.15 -7.69 17.82
C GLU A 362 -20.85 -8.00 16.50
N LYS A 363 -22.02 -7.39 16.26
CA LYS A 363 -22.73 -7.50 14.99
C LYS A 363 -21.85 -7.05 13.83
N LEU A 364 -21.24 -5.87 13.93
CA LEU A 364 -20.35 -5.38 12.88
C LEU A 364 -19.04 -6.18 12.83
N GLN A 365 -18.52 -6.66 13.96
CA GLN A 365 -17.35 -7.55 13.98
C GLN A 365 -17.59 -8.81 13.15
N LYS A 366 -18.78 -9.40 13.26
CA LYS A 366 -19.25 -10.52 12.43
C LYS A 366 -19.32 -10.17 10.96
N ILE A 367 -19.74 -8.95 10.63
CA ILE A 367 -19.84 -8.45 9.25
C ILE A 367 -18.47 -8.26 8.62
N VAL A 368 -17.54 -7.57 9.30
CA VAL A 368 -16.19 -7.32 8.76
C VAL A 368 -15.26 -8.53 8.91
N ASN A 369 -15.69 -9.56 9.64
CA ASN A 369 -14.92 -10.72 10.06
C ASN A 369 -13.64 -10.36 10.84
N LYS A 370 -13.83 -9.55 11.89
CA LYS A 370 -12.76 -9.15 12.81
C LYS A 370 -13.32 -9.03 14.22
N GLY A 371 -13.24 -10.13 14.97
CA GLY A 371 -13.73 -10.22 16.33
C GLY A 371 -12.67 -9.81 17.33
N ILE A 372 -12.82 -8.63 17.93
CA ILE A 372 -12.00 -8.18 19.06
C ILE A 372 -12.94 -7.98 20.25
N PRO A 373 -13.00 -8.95 21.20
CA PRO A 373 -13.79 -8.78 22.40
C PRO A 373 -13.40 -7.51 23.16
N ARG A 374 -14.39 -6.76 23.65
CA ARG A 374 -14.15 -5.48 24.33
C ARG A 374 -13.28 -5.68 25.58
N GLU A 375 -13.54 -6.75 26.32
CA GLU A 375 -12.80 -7.11 27.53
C GLU A 375 -11.33 -7.33 27.20
N ARG A 376 -11.04 -7.99 26.06
CA ARG A 376 -9.66 -8.22 25.62
C ARG A 376 -8.96 -6.92 25.25
N LEU A 377 -9.64 -6.03 24.53
CA LEU A 377 -9.10 -4.72 24.18
C LEU A 377 -8.76 -3.89 25.43
N TYR A 378 -9.67 -3.86 26.41
CA TYR A 378 -9.49 -3.13 27.67
C TYR A 378 -8.37 -3.73 28.52
N TYR A 379 -8.32 -5.06 28.61
CA TYR A 379 -7.24 -5.76 29.28
C TYR A 379 -5.88 -5.41 28.70
N ILE A 380 -5.71 -5.44 27.37
CA ILE A 380 -4.44 -5.09 26.72
C ILE A 380 -4.08 -3.62 26.98
N PHE A 381 -5.07 -2.71 26.98
CA PHE A 381 -4.80 -1.32 27.31
C PHE A 381 -4.32 -1.15 28.76
N GLU A 382 -4.94 -1.83 29.72
CA GLU A 382 -4.49 -1.83 31.12
C GLU A 382 -3.08 -2.41 31.28
N GLU A 383 -2.78 -3.52 30.61
CA GLU A 383 -1.45 -4.14 30.63
C GLU A 383 -0.37 -3.23 30.03
N ALA A 384 -0.70 -2.48 28.99
CA ALA A 384 0.19 -1.48 28.41
C ALA A 384 0.45 -0.31 29.38
N LEU A 385 -0.60 0.20 30.03
CA LEU A 385 -0.47 1.27 31.02
C LEU A 385 0.42 0.86 32.21
N LYS A 386 0.31 -0.40 32.69
CA LYS A 386 1.16 -0.94 33.77
C LYS A 386 2.66 -0.92 33.43
N ARG A 387 3.00 -0.88 32.14
CA ARG A 387 4.37 -0.87 31.61
C ARG A 387 4.81 0.51 31.11
N ASP A 388 4.14 1.58 31.56
CA ASP A 388 4.40 2.96 31.11
C ASP A 388 4.22 3.18 29.59
N ILE A 389 3.49 2.29 28.89
CA ILE A 389 3.03 2.54 27.52
C ILE A 389 1.74 3.36 27.61
N LEU A 390 1.91 4.68 27.67
CA LEU A 390 0.81 5.57 28.05
C LEU A 390 -0.13 5.94 26.88
N ASN A 391 0.32 5.83 25.63
CA ASN A 391 -0.49 6.25 24.49
C ASN A 391 -1.15 5.07 23.78
N LEU A 392 -2.42 5.23 23.44
CA LEU A 392 -3.18 4.25 22.66
C LEU A 392 -3.73 4.92 21.40
N ARG A 393 -3.50 4.31 20.25
CA ARG A 393 -4.13 4.70 18.98
C ARG A 393 -5.10 3.62 18.53
N LEU A 394 -6.30 4.04 18.16
CA LEU A 394 -7.37 3.16 17.71
C LEU A 394 -7.83 3.53 16.29
N TYR A 395 -7.99 2.51 15.43
CA TYR A 395 -8.54 2.67 14.09
C TYR A 395 -9.98 2.13 14.03
N PHE A 396 -10.87 2.95 13.48
CA PHE A 396 -12.28 2.61 13.25
C PHE A 396 -12.67 2.88 11.80
N LEU A 397 -13.56 2.03 11.29
CA LEU A 397 -14.26 2.17 10.04
C LEU A 397 -15.69 2.65 10.30
N ILE A 398 -16.20 3.48 9.39
CA ILE A 398 -17.62 3.84 9.32
C ILE A 398 -18.15 3.66 7.90
N GLY A 399 -19.47 3.55 7.75
CA GLY A 399 -20.09 3.20 6.47
C GLY A 399 -19.86 1.74 6.08
N VAL A 400 -19.62 0.90 7.08
CA VAL A 400 -19.60 -0.56 6.95
C VAL A 400 -21.03 -1.04 6.60
N PRO A 401 -21.20 -2.09 5.80
CA PRO A 401 -22.53 -2.56 5.46
C PRO A 401 -23.36 -2.97 6.71
N TYR A 402 -24.66 -2.70 6.68
CA TYR A 402 -25.60 -2.83 7.82
C TYR A 402 -25.27 -2.03 9.09
N GLU A 403 -24.36 -1.06 9.04
CA GLU A 403 -24.09 -0.14 10.16
C GLU A 403 -25.32 0.72 10.47
N THR A 404 -25.71 0.75 11.75
CA THR A 404 -26.80 1.58 12.26
C THR A 404 -26.28 2.78 13.06
N PRO A 405 -27.11 3.79 13.38
CA PRO A 405 -26.71 4.89 14.25
C PRO A 405 -26.20 4.43 15.63
N GLU A 406 -26.74 3.33 16.17
CA GLU A 406 -26.30 2.72 17.44
C GLU A 406 -24.88 2.16 17.32
N ASP A 407 -24.55 1.53 16.18
CA ASP A 407 -23.19 1.03 15.93
C ASP A 407 -22.16 2.18 15.90
N VAL A 408 -22.54 3.34 15.33
CA VAL A 408 -21.71 4.56 15.35
C VAL A 408 -21.58 5.11 16.77
N THR A 409 -22.69 5.17 17.51
CA THR A 409 -22.71 5.63 18.92
C THR A 409 -21.80 4.77 19.79
N ALA A 410 -21.77 3.46 19.55
CA ALA A 410 -20.92 2.53 20.29
C ALA A 410 -19.40 2.86 20.19
N ILE A 411 -18.94 3.52 19.12
CA ILE A 411 -17.56 4.01 19.01
C ILE A 411 -17.29 5.12 20.04
N ALA A 412 -18.24 6.06 20.19
CA ALA A 412 -18.14 7.12 21.18
C ALA A 412 -18.27 6.59 22.61
N ASP A 413 -19.09 5.58 22.84
CA ASP A 413 -19.21 4.93 24.14
C ASP A 413 -17.94 4.16 24.52
N MET A 414 -17.30 3.47 23.58
CA MET A 414 -15.98 2.86 23.80
C MET A 414 -14.92 3.91 24.19
N ALA A 415 -14.99 5.13 23.65
CA ALA A 415 -14.11 6.22 24.06
C ALA A 415 -14.35 6.64 25.52
N LYS A 416 -15.61 6.67 25.98
CA LYS A 416 -15.96 6.94 27.38
C LYS A 416 -15.44 5.83 28.30
N GLU A 417 -15.62 4.57 27.92
CA GLU A 417 -15.14 3.39 28.66
C GLU A 417 -13.60 3.39 28.76
N MET A 418 -12.88 3.63 27.66
CA MET A 418 -11.42 3.72 27.69
C MET A 418 -10.89 4.85 28.60
N ARG A 419 -11.64 5.96 28.69
CA ARG A 419 -11.30 7.05 29.59
C ARG A 419 -11.43 6.65 31.06
N THR A 420 -12.40 5.82 31.43
CA THR A 420 -12.54 5.36 32.83
C THR A 420 -11.39 4.44 33.25
N ILE A 421 -10.72 3.78 32.29
CA ILE A 421 -9.50 3.00 32.52
C ILE A 421 -8.26 3.93 32.68
N LEU A 422 -8.13 4.93 31.80
CA LEU A 422 -6.96 5.83 31.78
C LEU A 422 -6.86 6.72 33.03
N LEU A 423 -7.97 7.31 33.49
CA LEU A 423 -7.95 8.32 34.55
C LEU A 423 -7.45 7.80 35.91
N PRO A 424 -7.90 6.63 36.41
CA PRO A 424 -7.38 6.06 37.65
C PRO A 424 -5.90 5.71 37.57
N HIS A 425 -5.40 5.28 36.40
CA HIS A 425 -3.98 5.06 36.19
C HIS A 425 -3.22 6.39 36.31
N ALA A 426 -3.65 7.43 35.59
CA ALA A 426 -3.01 8.74 35.61
C ALA A 426 -2.98 9.38 37.02
N LYS A 427 -4.05 9.20 37.81
CA LYS A 427 -4.09 9.66 39.21
C LYS A 427 -3.08 8.95 40.11
N ARG A 428 -2.79 7.67 39.85
CA ARG A 428 -1.84 6.86 40.64
C ARG A 428 -0.39 7.08 40.23
N SER A 429 -0.12 7.13 38.93
CA SER A 429 1.24 7.25 38.39
C SER A 429 1.71 8.71 38.26
N GLY A 430 0.80 9.68 38.31
CA GLY A 430 1.10 11.09 38.03
C GLY A 430 1.36 11.38 36.54
N LYS A 431 1.32 10.36 35.68
CA LYS A 431 1.56 10.48 34.23
C LYS A 431 0.26 10.26 33.47
N ILE A 432 -0.13 11.21 32.62
CA ILE A 432 -1.31 11.08 31.75
C ILE A 432 -0.91 10.77 30.31
N GLY A 433 -1.40 9.65 29.80
CA GLY A 433 -1.26 9.27 28.41
C GLY A 433 -2.30 9.89 27.48
N ARG A 434 -2.16 9.64 26.18
CA ARG A 434 -3.12 10.11 25.16
C ARG A 434 -3.78 8.94 24.44
N ILE A 435 -5.11 8.96 24.41
CA ILE A 435 -5.88 8.06 23.53
C ILE A 435 -6.21 8.83 22.23
N SER A 436 -5.99 8.20 21.08
CA SER A 436 -6.25 8.78 19.76
C SER A 436 -7.14 7.86 18.92
N PHE A 437 -8.31 8.34 18.51
CA PHE A 437 -9.20 7.66 17.59
C PHE A 437 -8.95 8.19 16.18
N THR A 438 -8.77 7.28 15.23
CA THR A 438 -8.66 7.59 13.80
C THR A 438 -9.79 6.89 13.08
N ILE A 439 -10.67 7.67 12.47
CA ILE A 439 -11.92 7.19 11.88
C ILE A 439 -11.84 7.34 10.36
N SER A 440 -11.96 6.23 9.65
CA SER A 440 -11.88 6.18 8.19
C SER A 440 -13.19 5.66 7.59
N PRO A 441 -13.67 6.23 6.47
CA PRO A 441 -14.76 5.62 5.71
C PRO A 441 -14.33 4.27 5.15
N MET A 442 -15.23 3.29 5.16
CA MET A 442 -15.02 2.00 4.50
C MET A 442 -15.06 2.20 2.98
N VAL A 443 -13.95 1.87 2.32
CA VAL A 443 -13.81 1.89 0.87
C VAL A 443 -13.82 0.45 0.35
N PRO A 444 -14.83 0.03 -0.42
CA PRO A 444 -14.84 -1.28 -1.05
C PRO A 444 -13.67 -1.44 -2.02
N LYS A 445 -12.90 -2.52 -1.89
CA LYS A 445 -11.73 -2.81 -2.74
C LYS A 445 -11.97 -4.01 -3.64
N PRO A 446 -11.42 -4.01 -4.87
CA PRO A 446 -11.32 -5.19 -5.73
C PRO A 446 -10.76 -6.41 -5.00
N HIS A 447 -11.15 -7.60 -5.45
CA HIS A 447 -10.68 -8.89 -4.91
C HIS A 447 -10.95 -9.10 -3.42
N THR A 448 -11.88 -8.33 -2.83
CA THR A 448 -12.37 -8.57 -1.47
C THR A 448 -13.83 -9.03 -1.51
N PRO A 449 -14.34 -9.72 -0.48
CA PRO A 449 -15.77 -10.00 -0.38
C PRO A 449 -16.64 -8.74 -0.42
N PHE A 450 -16.08 -7.58 -0.04
CA PHE A 450 -16.77 -6.30 -0.12
C PHE A 450 -16.71 -5.66 -1.52
N GLN A 451 -16.07 -6.25 -2.53
CA GLN A 451 -16.05 -5.67 -3.88
C GLN A 451 -17.45 -5.42 -4.47
N TRP A 452 -18.45 -6.20 -4.04
CA TRP A 452 -19.85 -6.08 -4.47
C TRP A 452 -20.68 -5.08 -3.68
N VAL A 453 -20.21 -4.59 -2.53
CA VAL A 453 -20.97 -3.63 -1.72
C VAL A 453 -20.77 -2.18 -2.24
N PRO A 454 -21.80 -1.33 -2.17
CA PRO A 454 -21.65 0.08 -2.43
C PRO A 454 -20.83 0.75 -1.31
N MET A 455 -20.09 1.81 -1.65
CA MET A 455 -19.58 2.73 -0.64
C MET A 455 -20.76 3.56 -0.12
N GLU A 456 -20.82 3.83 1.19
CA GLU A 456 -21.84 4.73 1.72
C GLU A 456 -21.65 6.17 1.17
N PRO A 457 -22.73 6.89 0.80
CA PRO A 457 -22.62 8.22 0.24
C PRO A 457 -21.83 9.21 1.11
N PRO A 458 -20.97 10.07 0.54
CA PRO A 458 -20.09 10.98 1.29
C PRO A 458 -20.83 11.93 2.25
N LYS A 459 -22.07 12.30 1.91
CA LYS A 459 -22.93 13.13 2.76
C LYS A 459 -23.29 12.43 4.07
N THR A 460 -23.59 11.13 4.02
CA THR A 460 -23.93 10.32 5.20
C THR A 460 -22.69 10.08 6.06
N ILE A 461 -21.58 9.70 5.44
CA ILE A 461 -20.27 9.58 6.09
C ILE A 461 -19.90 10.88 6.83
N SER A 462 -20.05 12.03 6.17
CA SER A 462 -19.73 13.34 6.77
C SER A 462 -20.57 13.62 8.01
N LYS A 463 -21.86 13.23 8.03
CA LYS A 463 -22.72 13.36 9.22
C LYS A 463 -22.21 12.50 10.38
N LYS A 464 -21.87 11.23 10.11
CA LYS A 464 -21.31 10.30 11.11
C LYS A 464 -19.98 10.80 11.68
N LEU A 465 -19.09 11.29 10.82
CA LEU A 465 -17.81 11.87 11.25
C LEU A 465 -18.00 13.09 12.14
N ASN A 466 -18.92 13.99 11.78
CA ASN A 466 -19.21 15.18 12.59
C ASN A 466 -19.81 14.81 13.95
N TYR A 467 -20.71 13.83 13.98
CA TYR A 467 -21.26 13.29 15.21
C TYR A 467 -20.17 12.71 16.13
N LEU A 468 -19.31 11.82 15.62
CA LEU A 468 -18.24 11.21 16.40
C LEU A 468 -17.22 12.24 16.90
N LYS A 469 -16.85 13.21 16.06
CA LYS A 469 -15.98 14.32 16.47
C LYS A 469 -16.62 15.12 17.60
N HIS A 470 -17.91 15.44 17.50
CA HIS A 470 -18.62 16.17 18.54
C HIS A 470 -18.62 15.40 19.87
N GLU A 471 -19.05 14.14 19.86
CA GLU A 471 -19.21 13.34 21.08
C GLU A 471 -17.87 13.04 21.77
N ILE A 472 -16.83 12.68 21.01
CA ILE A 472 -15.55 12.28 21.60
C ILE A 472 -14.73 13.50 22.02
N ASN A 473 -14.74 14.61 21.28
CA ASN A 473 -13.98 15.81 21.66
C ASN A 473 -14.45 16.40 23.01
N ARG A 474 -15.73 16.19 23.39
CA ARG A 474 -16.26 16.59 24.71
C ARG A 474 -15.58 15.87 25.88
N LEU A 475 -14.88 14.77 25.63
CA LEU A 475 -14.16 14.01 26.65
C LEU A 475 -12.80 14.63 27.03
N GLY A 476 -12.27 15.56 26.21
CA GLY A 476 -11.05 16.37 26.43
C GLY A 476 -9.71 15.61 26.43
N SER A 477 -9.72 14.35 26.86
CA SER A 477 -8.56 13.45 27.02
C SER A 477 -8.31 12.55 25.80
N ILE A 478 -9.17 12.65 24.78
CA ILE A 478 -9.14 11.78 23.60
C ILE A 478 -9.06 12.65 22.36
N LYS A 479 -8.07 12.39 21.50
CA LYS A 479 -7.93 13.05 20.20
C LYS A 479 -8.70 12.28 19.15
N VAL A 480 -9.50 12.96 18.34
CA VAL A 480 -10.10 12.36 17.13
C VAL A 480 -9.44 12.92 15.89
N SER A 481 -9.10 12.03 14.97
CA SER A 481 -8.74 12.35 13.59
C SER A 481 -9.63 11.55 12.64
N SER A 482 -9.85 12.06 11.43
CA SER A 482 -10.65 11.34 10.44
C SER A 482 -10.15 11.59 9.03
N ALA A 483 -10.25 10.56 8.19
CA ALA A 483 -10.12 10.75 6.74
C ALA A 483 -11.30 11.56 6.19
N SER A 484 -11.10 12.22 5.04
CA SER A 484 -12.13 13.00 4.39
C SER A 484 -13.10 12.09 3.63
N ALA A 485 -14.41 12.30 3.80
CA ALA A 485 -15.45 11.61 3.02
C ALA A 485 -15.27 11.83 1.50
N ARG A 486 -14.80 13.01 1.11
CA ARG A 486 -14.51 13.34 -0.29
C ARG A 486 -13.32 12.54 -0.83
N LEU A 487 -12.23 12.46 -0.06
CA LEU A 487 -11.05 11.71 -0.48
C LEU A 487 -11.33 10.21 -0.55
N ALA A 488 -12.07 9.66 0.43
CA ALA A 488 -12.50 8.26 0.41
C ALA A 488 -13.39 7.94 -0.79
N HIS A 489 -14.24 8.88 -1.24
CA HIS A 489 -15.01 8.72 -2.47
C HIS A 489 -14.12 8.67 -3.70
N GLN A 490 -13.15 9.58 -3.82
CA GLN A 490 -12.18 9.56 -4.92
C GLN A 490 -11.37 8.26 -4.94
N GLU A 491 -10.94 7.79 -3.76
CA GLU A 491 -10.28 6.51 -3.59
C GLU A 491 -11.17 5.35 -4.05
N ALA A 492 -12.45 5.31 -3.67
CA ALA A 492 -13.39 4.27 -4.11
C ALA A 492 -13.62 4.28 -5.63
N VAL A 493 -13.64 5.47 -6.24
CA VAL A 493 -13.77 5.64 -7.70
C VAL A 493 -12.55 5.07 -8.42
N PHE A 494 -11.34 5.42 -7.99
CA PHE A 494 -10.11 4.94 -8.61
C PHE A 494 -9.87 3.46 -8.32
N ALA A 495 -10.09 3.00 -7.08
CA ALA A 495 -9.89 1.61 -6.69
C ALA A 495 -10.72 0.65 -7.54
N ARG A 496 -11.97 1.02 -7.87
CA ARG A 496 -12.91 0.19 -8.64
C ARG A 496 -13.18 0.71 -10.06
N GLY A 497 -12.30 1.59 -10.54
CA GLY A 497 -12.40 2.18 -11.87
C GLY A 497 -12.09 1.19 -12.98
N ASP A 498 -12.53 1.55 -14.19
CA ASP A 498 -12.15 0.85 -15.42
C ASP A 498 -11.30 1.76 -16.32
N ARG A 499 -10.87 1.23 -17.47
CA ARG A 499 -10.00 1.93 -18.44
C ARG A 499 -10.54 3.28 -18.91
N ARG A 500 -11.86 3.53 -18.87
CA ARG A 500 -12.43 4.84 -19.22
C ARG A 500 -12.05 5.93 -18.22
N LEU A 501 -11.49 5.60 -17.05
CA LEU A 501 -10.95 6.60 -16.14
C LEU A 501 -9.60 7.17 -16.61
N GLY A 502 -8.88 6.53 -17.55
CA GLY A 502 -7.60 7.03 -18.06
C GLY A 502 -7.70 8.48 -18.54
N LYS A 503 -8.66 8.76 -19.43
CA LYS A 503 -8.96 10.13 -19.90
C LYS A 503 -9.35 11.10 -18.78
N VAL A 504 -10.06 10.65 -17.74
CA VAL A 504 -10.39 11.50 -16.58
C VAL A 504 -9.14 11.82 -15.78
N ILE A 505 -8.31 10.81 -15.48
CA ILE A 505 -7.05 10.97 -14.75
C ILE A 505 -6.11 11.91 -15.50
N TYR A 506 -6.06 11.81 -16.83
CA TYR A 506 -5.29 12.73 -17.66
C TYR A 506 -5.76 14.19 -17.50
N GLU A 507 -7.07 14.46 -17.59
CA GLU A 507 -7.60 15.82 -17.36
C GLU A 507 -7.31 16.35 -15.95
N LEU A 508 -7.38 15.49 -14.93
CA LEU A 508 -7.06 15.87 -13.55
C LEU A 508 -5.57 16.24 -13.43
N ALA A 509 -4.69 15.52 -14.11
CA ALA A 509 -3.27 15.82 -14.18
C ALA A 509 -2.98 17.19 -14.82
N GLN A 510 -3.80 17.60 -15.79
CA GLN A 510 -3.78 18.93 -16.41
C GLN A 510 -4.36 20.05 -15.53
N GLY A 511 -4.86 19.73 -14.34
CA GLY A 511 -5.44 20.71 -13.40
C GLY A 511 -6.93 20.95 -13.57
N THR A 512 -7.63 20.16 -14.40
CA THR A 512 -9.09 20.21 -14.49
C THR A 512 -9.72 19.78 -13.16
N THR A 513 -10.81 20.43 -12.75
CA THR A 513 -11.51 20.06 -11.51
C THR A 513 -12.20 18.70 -11.63
N TRP A 514 -12.36 18.00 -10.51
CA TRP A 514 -13.00 16.68 -10.45
C TRP A 514 -14.31 16.59 -11.25
N ASN A 515 -15.27 17.47 -10.97
CA ASN A 515 -16.57 17.43 -11.62
C ASN A 515 -16.50 17.74 -13.13
N ASN A 516 -15.58 18.62 -13.55
CA ASN A 516 -15.43 18.97 -14.96
C ASN A 516 -14.77 17.84 -15.76
N ALA A 517 -13.78 17.16 -15.19
CA ALA A 517 -13.10 16.03 -15.83
C ALA A 517 -14.09 14.88 -16.12
N PHE A 518 -14.96 14.54 -15.17
CA PHE A 518 -16.01 13.54 -15.36
C PHE A 518 -17.06 13.99 -16.38
N ARG A 519 -17.53 15.25 -16.30
CA ARG A 519 -18.52 15.82 -17.23
C ARG A 519 -18.04 15.82 -18.67
N LYS A 520 -16.76 16.15 -18.90
CA LYS A 520 -16.14 16.19 -20.24
C LYS A 520 -16.32 14.89 -21.01
N TYR A 521 -16.36 13.76 -20.29
CA TYR A 521 -16.44 12.43 -20.86
C TYR A 521 -17.73 11.68 -20.58
N SER A 522 -18.75 12.40 -20.09
CA SER A 522 -20.06 11.83 -19.73
C SER A 522 -19.95 10.63 -18.79
N LEU A 523 -18.99 10.67 -17.86
CA LEU A 523 -18.84 9.66 -16.82
C LEU A 523 -19.38 10.20 -15.50
N ALA A 524 -19.89 9.30 -14.65
CA ALA A 524 -20.32 9.63 -13.30
C ALA A 524 -19.38 8.98 -12.28
N PRO A 525 -18.81 9.73 -11.32
CA PRO A 525 -17.97 9.12 -10.29
C PRO A 525 -18.77 8.12 -9.43
N ASP A 526 -20.04 8.43 -9.15
CA ASP A 526 -20.92 7.58 -8.34
C ASP A 526 -21.23 6.23 -8.99
N PHE A 527 -21.11 6.12 -10.32
CA PHE A 527 -21.19 4.83 -11.02
C PHE A 527 -20.09 3.86 -10.54
N TYR A 528 -18.90 4.35 -10.22
CA TYR A 528 -17.80 3.51 -9.76
C TYR A 528 -17.86 3.25 -8.25
N ALA A 529 -18.32 4.25 -7.47
CA ALA A 529 -18.24 4.23 -6.01
C ALA A 529 -19.52 3.78 -5.29
N LEU A 530 -20.71 4.16 -5.75
CA LEU A 530 -21.93 4.09 -4.93
C LEU A 530 -22.90 2.98 -5.35
N ARG A 531 -22.64 2.29 -6.46
CA ARG A 531 -23.50 1.18 -6.89
C ARG A 531 -23.11 -0.13 -6.23
N GLN A 532 -24.12 -0.95 -5.96
CA GLN A 532 -23.95 -2.37 -5.70
C GLN A 532 -23.59 -3.07 -7.02
N ARG A 533 -22.71 -4.07 -6.96
CA ARG A 533 -22.33 -4.87 -8.14
C ARG A 533 -22.95 -6.25 -8.04
N ASP A 534 -23.36 -6.80 -9.18
CA ASP A 534 -23.89 -8.17 -9.24
C ASP A 534 -22.74 -9.20 -9.17
N PHE A 535 -23.01 -10.41 -8.67
CA PHE A 535 -22.00 -11.47 -8.64
C PHE A 535 -21.60 -11.97 -10.03
N ASN A 536 -22.48 -11.81 -11.02
CA ASN A 536 -22.25 -12.22 -12.41
C ASN A 536 -21.73 -11.07 -13.28
N GLU A 537 -21.60 -9.86 -12.72
CA GLU A 537 -21.00 -8.74 -13.43
C GLU A 537 -19.50 -8.99 -13.63
N ILE A 538 -19.01 -8.77 -14.85
CA ILE A 538 -17.58 -8.79 -15.15
C ILE A 538 -16.95 -7.52 -14.58
N ASN A 539 -15.98 -7.66 -13.70
CA ASN A 539 -15.22 -6.54 -13.18
C ASN A 539 -14.02 -6.21 -14.09
N PRO A 540 -13.58 -4.94 -14.10
CA PRO A 540 -12.39 -4.53 -14.85
C PRO A 540 -11.14 -5.32 -14.47
N TRP A 541 -11.02 -5.76 -13.22
CA TRP A 541 -9.88 -6.49 -12.67
C TRP A 541 -10.03 -8.02 -12.72
N ASP A 542 -11.13 -8.57 -13.24
CA ASP A 542 -11.36 -10.03 -13.18
C ASP A 542 -10.30 -10.82 -13.93
N HIS A 543 -9.63 -10.23 -14.93
CA HIS A 543 -8.52 -10.86 -15.64
C HIS A 543 -7.24 -10.99 -14.80
N LEU A 544 -7.20 -10.46 -13.58
CA LEU A 544 -6.13 -10.68 -12.62
C LEU A 544 -6.47 -11.82 -11.65
N ASP A 545 -5.52 -12.72 -11.43
CA ASP A 545 -5.62 -13.79 -10.46
C ASP A 545 -4.67 -13.54 -9.29
N LEU A 546 -5.23 -13.13 -8.14
CA LEU A 546 -4.47 -12.88 -6.91
C LEU A 546 -4.31 -14.15 -6.06
N ASN A 547 -4.39 -15.32 -6.71
CA ASN A 547 -4.36 -16.65 -6.09
C ASN A 547 -5.56 -16.90 -5.16
N VAL A 548 -6.67 -16.16 -5.32
CA VAL A 548 -7.91 -16.37 -4.55
C VAL A 548 -9.07 -16.61 -5.50
N LYS A 549 -9.69 -17.78 -5.38
CA LYS A 549 -10.83 -18.17 -6.20
C LYS A 549 -12.02 -17.21 -6.03
N PRO A 550 -12.67 -16.73 -7.11
CA PRO A 550 -13.85 -15.87 -7.03
C PRO A 550 -14.99 -16.46 -6.19
N GLN A 551 -15.18 -17.79 -6.24
CA GLN A 551 -16.20 -18.50 -5.47
C GLN A 551 -15.95 -18.38 -3.96
N PHE A 552 -14.69 -18.27 -3.53
CA PHE A 552 -14.36 -18.05 -2.13
C PHE A 552 -14.77 -16.64 -1.66
N LEU A 553 -14.57 -15.62 -2.52
CA LEU A 553 -15.02 -14.26 -2.22
C LEU A 553 -16.55 -14.19 -2.09
N GLN A 554 -17.28 -14.85 -2.99
CA GLN A 554 -18.75 -14.94 -2.93
C GLN A 554 -19.22 -15.68 -1.67
N LEU A 555 -18.56 -16.79 -1.30
CA LEU A 555 -18.85 -17.52 -0.07
C LEU A 555 -18.71 -16.62 1.16
N GLU A 556 -17.62 -15.85 1.25
CA GLU A 556 -17.41 -14.92 2.35
C GLU A 556 -18.40 -13.75 2.35
N HIS A 557 -18.82 -13.27 1.17
CA HIS A 557 -19.90 -12.28 1.07
C HIS A 557 -21.21 -12.83 1.64
N ASN A 558 -21.61 -14.02 1.24
CA ASN A 558 -22.85 -14.66 1.72
C ASN A 558 -22.82 -14.93 3.23
N LYS A 559 -21.65 -15.22 3.79
CA LYS A 559 -21.49 -15.32 5.26
C LYS A 559 -21.63 -13.97 5.95
N TYR A 560 -21.13 -12.91 5.33
CA TYR A 560 -21.29 -11.55 5.83
C TYR A 560 -22.78 -11.17 5.96
N GLU A 561 -23.59 -11.44 4.93
CA GLU A 561 -25.04 -11.15 4.96
C GLU A 561 -25.77 -11.89 6.08
N LYS A 562 -25.29 -13.09 6.42
CA LYS A 562 -25.85 -13.93 7.49
C LYS A 562 -25.20 -13.69 8.86
N GLY A 563 -24.23 -12.78 8.96
CA GLY A 563 -23.53 -12.47 10.21
C GLY A 563 -22.67 -13.62 10.75
N PHE A 564 -22.16 -14.50 9.89
CA PHE A 564 -21.26 -15.58 10.31
C PHE A 564 -19.79 -15.13 10.31
N MET A 565 -19.05 -15.55 11.34
CA MET A 565 -17.59 -15.42 11.36
C MET A 565 -16.93 -16.54 10.56
N THR A 566 -15.75 -16.27 10.02
CA THR A 566 -14.85 -17.25 9.44
C THR A 566 -13.57 -17.30 10.28
N SER A 567 -13.19 -18.52 10.68
CA SER A 567 -11.96 -18.76 11.45
C SER A 567 -10.72 -18.32 10.69
N GLN A 568 -9.62 -18.09 11.41
CA GLN A 568 -8.31 -17.83 10.81
C GLN A 568 -7.90 -18.94 9.83
N CYS A 569 -7.13 -18.56 8.80
CA CYS A 569 -6.54 -19.50 7.86
C CYS A 569 -5.44 -20.32 8.56
N ASP A 570 -5.54 -21.65 8.46
CA ASP A 570 -4.45 -22.56 8.79
C ASP A 570 -3.86 -23.11 7.49
N THR A 571 -2.72 -22.57 7.09
CA THR A 571 -2.07 -22.91 5.82
C THR A 571 -1.51 -24.33 5.79
N SER A 572 -1.39 -25.00 6.93
CA SER A 572 -0.93 -26.39 7.00
C SER A 572 -2.00 -27.39 6.53
N VAL A 573 -3.29 -27.03 6.63
CA VAL A 573 -4.40 -27.94 6.30
C VAL A 573 -5.45 -27.35 5.34
N CYS A 574 -5.58 -26.02 5.26
CA CYS A 574 -6.66 -25.36 4.51
C CYS A 574 -6.26 -25.04 3.07
N LYS A 575 -6.97 -25.62 2.09
CA LYS A 575 -6.80 -25.33 0.64
C LYS A 575 -8.05 -24.69 -0.01
N LYS A 576 -9.01 -24.23 0.80
CA LYS A 576 -10.34 -23.79 0.34
C LYS A 576 -10.31 -22.62 -0.65
N CYS A 577 -9.40 -21.66 -0.44
CA CYS A 577 -9.36 -20.43 -1.24
C CYS A 577 -8.44 -20.51 -2.48
N GLY A 578 -7.50 -21.46 -2.51
CA GLY A 578 -6.50 -21.61 -3.59
C GLY A 578 -5.21 -20.80 -3.43
N ALA A 579 -5.04 -20.03 -2.34
CA ALA A 579 -3.92 -19.09 -2.19
C ALA A 579 -2.55 -19.70 -1.83
N CYS A 580 -2.51 -20.96 -1.38
CA CYS A 580 -1.29 -21.65 -0.94
C CYS A 580 -1.36 -23.14 -1.25
#